data_AF-A0A3A4R1N5-F1
#
_entry.id   AF-A0A3A4R1N5-F1
#
_cell.length_a   1.000
_cell.length_b   1.000
_cell.length_c   1.000
_cell.angle_alpha   90.00
_cell.angle_beta   90.00
_cell.angle_gamma   90.00
#
_symmetry.space_group_name_H-M   'P 1'
#
loop_
_entity.id
_entity.type
_entity.pdbx_description
1 polymer ?
#
loop_
_entity_poly.entity_id
_entity_poly.type
_entity_poly.pdbx_seq_one_letter_code
_entity_poly.pdbx_strand_id
1 'polypeptide(L)'
;MSQESTMVKLFEKLDDLKSVFVYGQKIIPVIHSLIDFMRDTVPLLENINKSIAESTNKIPKAKHHINDVTNATELATTEILDLVDTISDDLGSVEKQIHELQSRELKQISAIDDIINLVNNNPEAQLKLKELKENLNAETLISNTLTNISKVKNDAYNITISLQVQDITSQQLAAVNHLIESVQDKLSSLISNLSESEIKELTKGDSNGFENVAFDPEASYNKETSRQDMADTLVNENYNTSQEEIDKLFS
;
A
#
# COMPACT_ATOMS: atom_id res chain seq x y z
N MET A 1 -1.88 4.68 99.53
CA MET A 1 -3.03 4.68 98.58
C MET A 1 -2.84 5.56 97.34
N SER A 2 -1.66 6.12 97.02
CA SER A 2 -1.44 6.95 95.81
C SER A 2 -0.58 6.26 94.72
N GLN A 3 0.25 5.28 95.08
CA GLN A 3 1.05 4.50 94.11
C GLN A 3 0.23 3.44 93.34
N GLU A 4 -0.79 2.86 93.97
CA GLU A 4 -1.67 1.84 93.37
C GLU A 4 -2.47 2.40 92.17
N SER A 5 -2.95 3.64 92.26
CA SER A 5 -3.68 4.33 91.17
C SER A 5 -2.78 4.70 90.00
N THR A 6 -1.48 4.93 90.24
CA THR A 6 -0.52 5.29 89.20
C THR A 6 -0.11 4.07 88.37
N MET A 7 0.08 2.91 89.02
CA MET A 7 0.33 1.63 88.35
C MET A 7 -0.85 1.18 87.48
N VAL A 8 -2.08 1.33 87.98
CA VAL A 8 -3.30 0.98 87.21
C VAL A 8 -3.43 1.83 85.94
N LYS A 9 -3.18 3.15 86.01
CA LYS A 9 -3.17 4.01 84.82
C LYS A 9 -2.07 3.67 83.84
N LEU A 10 -0.91 3.20 84.32
CA LEU A 10 0.20 2.77 83.49
C LEU A 10 -0.12 1.45 82.77
N PHE A 11 -0.84 0.54 83.44
CA PHE A 11 -1.38 -0.67 82.83
C PHE A 11 -2.47 -0.37 81.81
N GLU A 12 -3.40 0.56 82.08
CA GLU A 12 -4.39 1.01 81.08
C GLU A 12 -3.70 1.61 79.85
N LYS A 13 -2.66 2.43 80.03
CA LYS A 13 -1.88 2.99 78.91
C LYS A 13 -1.09 1.92 78.14
N LEU A 14 -0.61 0.88 78.82
CA LEU A 14 0.01 -0.28 78.16
C LEU A 14 -1.01 -1.13 77.40
N ASP A 15 -2.25 -1.21 77.88
CA ASP A 15 -3.33 -1.94 77.20
C ASP A 15 -3.88 -1.14 76.00
N ASP A 16 -3.93 0.19 76.10
CA ASP A 16 -4.15 1.11 74.96
C ASP A 16 -3.06 0.90 73.89
N LEU A 17 -1.78 0.84 74.30
CA LEU A 17 -0.65 0.62 73.38
C LEU A 17 -0.72 -0.76 72.73
N LYS A 18 -1.03 -1.81 73.50
CA LYS A 18 -1.27 -3.16 72.99
C LYS A 18 -2.42 -3.17 71.98
N SER A 19 -3.49 -2.43 72.24
CA SER A 19 -4.60 -2.29 71.30
C SER A 19 -4.15 -1.66 69.97
N VAL A 20 -3.30 -0.63 70.02
CA VAL A 20 -2.68 -0.04 68.80
C VAL A 20 -1.83 -1.06 68.05
N PHE A 21 -1.05 -1.89 68.74
CA PHE A 21 -0.26 -2.96 68.11
C PHE A 21 -1.15 -4.04 67.46
N VAL A 22 -2.28 -4.41 68.09
CA VAL A 22 -3.25 -5.35 67.51
C VAL A 22 -3.91 -4.76 66.25
N TYR A 23 -4.19 -3.46 66.24
CA TYR A 23 -4.65 -2.76 65.03
C TYR A 23 -3.56 -2.72 63.95
N GLY A 24 -2.31 -2.44 64.32
CA GLY A 24 -1.16 -2.50 63.41
C GLY A 24 -0.97 -3.87 62.77
N GLN A 25 -1.10 -4.95 63.55
CA GLN A 25 -1.08 -6.33 63.05
C GLN A 25 -2.20 -6.63 62.04
N LYS A 26 -3.36 -5.98 62.16
CA LYS A 26 -4.46 -6.10 61.19
C LYS A 26 -4.25 -5.25 59.93
N ILE A 27 -3.49 -4.16 60.02
CA ILE A 27 -3.20 -3.25 58.89
C ILE A 27 -2.07 -3.81 58.01
N ILE A 28 -1.08 -4.49 58.60
CA ILE A 28 0.06 -5.08 57.85
C ILE A 28 -0.39 -5.96 56.66
N PRO A 29 -1.34 -6.91 56.82
CA PRO A 29 -1.84 -7.71 55.70
C PRO A 29 -2.46 -6.87 54.57
N VAL A 30 -3.17 -5.78 54.93
CA VAL A 30 -3.79 -4.88 53.94
C VAL A 30 -2.73 -4.10 53.16
N ILE A 31 -1.69 -3.61 53.84
CA ILE A 31 -0.56 -2.96 53.19
C ILE A 31 0.20 -3.95 52.30
N HIS A 32 0.39 -5.20 52.76
CA HIS A 32 1.02 -6.24 51.96
C HIS A 32 0.24 -6.54 50.69
N SER A 33 -1.08 -6.72 50.78
CA SER A 33 -1.95 -6.90 49.61
C SER A 33 -1.94 -5.69 48.66
N LEU A 34 -1.82 -4.47 49.19
CA LEU A 34 -1.69 -3.26 48.38
C LEU A 34 -0.35 -3.21 47.64
N ILE A 35 0.74 -3.62 48.31
CA ILE A 35 2.07 -3.71 47.71
C ILE A 35 2.09 -4.78 46.61
N ASP A 36 1.53 -5.96 46.87
CA ASP A 36 1.40 -7.03 45.87
C ASP A 36 0.55 -6.57 44.68
N PHE A 37 -0.57 -5.88 44.93
CA PHE A 37 -1.40 -5.30 43.88
C PHE A 37 -0.65 -4.26 43.04
N MET A 38 0.11 -3.35 43.66
CA MET A 38 0.93 -2.38 42.93
C MET A 38 2.04 -3.06 42.13
N ARG A 39 2.66 -4.10 42.70
CA ARG A 39 3.71 -4.89 42.06
C ARG A 39 3.22 -5.58 40.78
N ASP A 40 1.95 -5.95 40.72
CA ASP A 40 1.35 -6.57 39.54
C ASP A 40 0.76 -5.53 38.56
N THR A 41 0.18 -4.44 39.07
CA THR A 41 -0.58 -3.47 38.25
C THR A 41 0.33 -2.46 37.56
N VAL A 42 1.41 -2.00 38.23
CA VAL A 42 2.35 -1.02 37.65
C VAL A 42 3.04 -1.57 36.39
N PRO A 43 3.61 -2.80 36.39
CA PRO A 43 4.20 -3.36 35.17
C PRO A 43 3.18 -3.59 34.05
N LEU A 44 1.92 -3.88 34.38
CA LEU A 44 0.86 -4.03 33.38
C LEU A 44 0.58 -2.69 32.68
N LEU A 45 0.49 -1.60 33.45
CA LEU A 45 0.32 -0.24 32.91
C LEU A 45 1.50 0.18 32.04
N GLU A 46 2.73 -0.13 32.47
CA GLU A 46 3.95 0.18 31.72
C GLU A 46 4.00 -0.58 30.37
N ASN A 47 3.61 -1.87 30.36
CA ASN A 47 3.50 -2.65 29.13
C ASN A 47 2.41 -2.13 28.19
N ILE A 48 1.26 -1.70 28.73
CA ILE A 48 0.19 -1.09 27.94
C ILE A 48 0.66 0.23 27.33
N ASN A 49 1.32 1.08 28.10
CA ASN A 49 1.86 2.35 27.61
C ASN A 49 2.87 2.13 26.49
N LYS A 50 3.83 1.21 26.68
CA LYS A 50 4.77 0.81 25.64
C LYS A 50 4.08 0.30 24.38
N SER A 51 3.08 -0.57 24.53
CA SER A 51 2.33 -1.13 23.39
C SER A 51 1.56 -0.04 22.62
N ILE A 52 0.93 0.90 23.34
CA ILE A 52 0.21 2.04 22.72
C ILE A 52 1.20 2.97 22.01
N ALA A 53 2.38 3.23 22.61
CA ALA A 53 3.41 4.07 22.01
C ALA A 53 3.96 3.45 20.72
N GLU A 54 4.23 2.14 20.73
CA GLU A 54 4.64 1.41 19.53
C GLU A 54 3.56 1.44 18.43
N SER A 55 2.29 1.25 18.77
CA SER A 55 1.18 1.35 17.81
C SER A 55 1.04 2.77 17.24
N THR A 56 1.16 3.79 18.07
CA THR A 56 1.09 5.21 17.67
C THR A 56 2.19 5.55 16.67
N ASN A 57 3.38 4.94 16.78
CA ASN A 57 4.48 5.13 15.83
C ASN A 57 4.34 4.33 14.53
N LYS A 58 3.72 3.15 14.56
CA LYS A 58 3.57 2.26 13.38
C LYS A 58 2.37 2.63 12.51
N ILE A 59 1.30 3.13 13.12
CA ILE A 59 0.06 3.52 12.44
C ILE A 59 0.29 4.55 11.30
N PRO A 60 1.04 5.64 11.50
CA PRO A 60 1.31 6.62 10.44
C PRO A 60 2.01 6.02 9.23
N LYS A 61 2.96 5.10 9.45
CA LYS A 61 3.67 4.39 8.37
C LYS A 61 2.72 3.52 7.56
N ALA A 62 1.80 2.81 8.23
CA ALA A 62 0.76 2.04 7.55
C ALA A 62 -0.15 2.94 6.70
N LYS A 63 -0.57 4.10 7.22
CA LYS A 63 -1.35 5.10 6.47
C LYS A 63 -0.59 5.58 5.22
N HIS A 64 0.70 5.88 5.35
CA HIS A 64 1.53 6.31 4.23
C HIS A 64 1.64 5.22 3.15
N HIS A 65 1.98 3.99 3.53
CA HIS A 65 2.03 2.85 2.61
C HIS A 65 0.69 2.59 1.92
N ILE A 66 -0.43 2.72 2.64
CA ILE A 66 -1.77 2.58 2.10
C ILE A 66 -2.02 3.63 1.00
N ASN A 67 -1.62 4.88 1.24
CA ASN A 67 -1.72 5.97 0.25
C ASN A 67 -0.82 5.72 -0.98
N ASP A 68 0.42 5.29 -0.76
CA ASP A 68 1.35 5.01 -1.87
C ASP A 68 0.86 3.88 -2.75
N VAL A 69 0.34 2.80 -2.14
CA VAL A 69 -0.26 1.68 -2.88
C VAL A 69 -1.47 2.16 -3.66
N THR A 70 -2.35 2.97 -3.07
CA THR A 70 -3.50 3.56 -3.79
C THR A 70 -3.05 4.37 -5.00
N ASN A 71 -2.11 5.31 -4.83
CA ASN A 71 -1.60 6.12 -5.93
C ASN A 71 -0.95 5.27 -7.03
N ALA A 72 -0.11 4.31 -6.66
CA ALA A 72 0.52 3.40 -7.61
C ALA A 72 -0.52 2.56 -8.37
N THR A 73 -1.59 2.12 -7.68
CA THR A 73 -2.67 1.39 -8.34
C THR A 73 -3.46 2.29 -9.29
N GLU A 74 -3.74 3.55 -8.96
CA GLU A 74 -4.44 4.51 -9.82
C GLU A 74 -3.62 4.83 -11.08
N LEU A 75 -2.31 5.00 -10.93
CA LEU A 75 -1.39 5.18 -12.06
C LEU A 75 -1.42 3.96 -12.98
N ALA A 76 -1.26 2.76 -12.41
CA ALA A 76 -1.25 1.52 -13.18
C ALA A 76 -2.57 1.27 -13.91
N THR A 77 -3.72 1.65 -13.33
CA THR A 77 -5.01 1.48 -14.00
C THR A 77 -5.26 2.52 -15.07
N THR A 78 -4.76 3.74 -14.90
CA THR A 78 -4.72 4.73 -15.98
C THR A 78 -3.90 4.19 -17.16
N GLU A 79 -2.71 3.63 -16.91
CA GLU A 79 -1.88 3.01 -17.96
C GLU A 79 -2.59 1.83 -18.65
N ILE A 80 -3.34 1.01 -17.90
CA ILE A 80 -4.14 -0.07 -18.48
C ILE A 80 -5.25 0.49 -19.36
N LEU A 81 -5.94 1.57 -18.94
CA LEU A 81 -6.99 2.19 -19.74
C LEU A 81 -6.45 2.79 -21.04
N ASP A 82 -5.31 3.47 -20.99
CA ASP A 82 -4.64 3.99 -22.20
C ASP A 82 -4.27 2.87 -23.19
N LEU A 83 -3.81 1.73 -22.66
CA LEU A 83 -3.51 0.55 -23.47
C LEU A 83 -4.78 -0.07 -24.06
N VAL A 84 -5.87 -0.12 -23.30
CA VAL A 84 -7.17 -0.62 -23.76
C VAL A 84 -7.73 0.26 -24.88
N ASP A 85 -7.61 1.58 -24.76
CA ASP A 85 -8.01 2.53 -25.81
C ASP A 85 -7.20 2.31 -27.09
N THR A 86 -5.88 2.18 -26.95
CA THR A 86 -4.98 1.88 -28.08
C THR A 86 -5.37 0.57 -28.77
N ILE A 87 -5.68 -0.49 -28.00
CA ILE A 87 -6.15 -1.77 -28.55
C ILE A 87 -7.48 -1.58 -29.30
N SER A 88 -8.40 -0.77 -28.76
CA SER A 88 -9.69 -0.49 -29.40
C SER A 88 -9.52 0.21 -30.74
N ASP A 89 -8.62 1.19 -30.81
CA ASP A 89 -8.29 1.92 -32.03
C ASP A 89 -7.62 1.03 -33.07
N ASP A 90 -6.64 0.22 -32.66
CA ASP A 90 -5.97 -0.75 -33.52
C ASP A 90 -6.96 -1.78 -34.09
N LEU A 91 -7.87 -2.30 -33.26
CA LEU A 91 -8.93 -3.21 -33.70
C LEU A 91 -9.86 -2.55 -34.71
N GLY A 92 -10.22 -1.28 -34.51
CA GLY A 92 -11.02 -0.52 -35.47
C GLY A 92 -10.31 -0.34 -36.82
N SER A 93 -9.00 -0.12 -36.81
CA SER A 93 -8.18 -0.05 -38.02
C SER A 93 -8.15 -1.40 -38.75
N VAL A 94 -7.95 -2.51 -38.02
CA VAL A 94 -7.97 -3.87 -38.58
C VAL A 94 -9.34 -4.21 -39.15
N GLU A 95 -10.43 -3.89 -38.45
CA GLU A 95 -11.80 -4.09 -38.92
C GLU A 95 -12.05 -3.37 -40.25
N LYS A 96 -11.58 -2.12 -40.38
CA LYS A 96 -11.66 -1.36 -41.62
C LYS A 96 -10.87 -2.02 -42.76
N GLN A 97 -9.64 -2.47 -42.50
CA GLN A 97 -8.83 -3.18 -43.50
C GLN A 97 -9.50 -4.48 -43.97
N ILE A 98 -10.13 -5.22 -43.05
CA ILE A 98 -10.87 -6.43 -43.38
C ILE A 98 -12.10 -6.13 -44.24
N HIS A 99 -12.85 -5.06 -43.94
CA HIS A 99 -13.97 -4.63 -44.79
C HIS A 99 -13.53 -4.18 -46.18
N GLU A 100 -12.37 -3.52 -46.31
CA GLU A 100 -11.78 -3.18 -47.60
C GLU A 100 -11.36 -4.44 -48.38
N LEU A 101 -10.77 -5.44 -47.72
CA LEU A 101 -10.46 -6.73 -48.31
C LEU A 101 -11.71 -7.46 -48.77
N GLN A 102 -12.75 -7.53 -47.94
CA GLN A 102 -14.04 -8.13 -48.27
C GLN A 102 -14.67 -7.45 -49.50
N SER A 103 -14.60 -6.12 -49.57
CA SER A 103 -15.11 -5.36 -50.71
C SER A 103 -14.32 -5.62 -52.00
N ARG A 104 -13.00 -5.83 -51.89
CA ARG A 104 -12.14 -6.20 -53.03
C ARG A 104 -12.41 -7.61 -53.51
N GLU A 105 -12.61 -8.55 -52.59
CA GLU A 105 -13.01 -9.94 -52.88
C GLU A 105 -14.33 -9.97 -53.64
N LEU A 106 -15.37 -9.26 -53.15
CA LEU A 106 -16.66 -9.18 -53.83
C LEU A 106 -16.55 -8.61 -55.26
N LYS A 107 -15.71 -7.59 -55.46
CA LYS A 107 -15.45 -7.04 -56.81
C LYS A 107 -14.73 -8.04 -57.72
N GLN A 108 -13.76 -8.79 -57.19
CA GLN A 108 -13.07 -9.83 -57.95
C GLN A 108 -14.02 -10.96 -58.34
N ILE A 109 -14.89 -11.40 -57.42
CA ILE A 109 -15.91 -12.41 -57.71
C ILE A 109 -16.88 -11.92 -58.81
N SER A 110 -17.34 -10.66 -58.73
CA SER A 110 -18.19 -10.07 -59.78
C SER A 110 -17.48 -9.99 -61.14
N ALA A 111 -16.20 -9.61 -61.16
CA ALA A 111 -15.41 -9.56 -62.40
C ALA A 111 -15.20 -10.97 -62.99
N ILE A 112 -15.01 -11.99 -62.15
CA ILE A 112 -14.95 -13.39 -62.59
C ILE A 112 -16.30 -13.81 -63.20
N ASP A 113 -17.43 -13.45 -62.59
CA ASP A 113 -18.75 -13.75 -63.13
C ASP A 113 -18.98 -13.08 -64.50
N ASP A 114 -18.53 -11.83 -64.69
CA ASP A 114 -18.57 -11.14 -65.98
C ASP A 114 -17.70 -11.84 -67.04
N ILE A 115 -16.51 -12.30 -66.67
CA ILE A 115 -15.62 -13.06 -67.56
C ILE A 115 -16.23 -14.42 -67.92
N ILE A 116 -16.85 -15.12 -66.98
CA ILE A 116 -17.55 -16.40 -67.24
C ILE A 116 -18.62 -16.20 -68.31
N ASN A 117 -19.39 -15.10 -68.24
CA ASN A 117 -20.43 -14.76 -69.21
C ASN A 117 -19.85 -14.39 -70.60
N LEU A 118 -18.65 -13.82 -70.67
CA LEU A 118 -17.98 -13.48 -71.94
C LEU A 118 -17.32 -14.69 -72.61
N VAL A 119 -16.88 -15.67 -71.84
CA VAL A 119 -16.12 -16.84 -72.32
C VAL A 119 -17.03 -18.05 -72.63
N ASN A 120 -18.33 -17.82 -72.88
CA ASN A 120 -19.35 -18.84 -73.16
C ASN A 120 -18.98 -19.90 -74.21
N ASN A 121 -18.04 -19.61 -75.11
CA ASN A 121 -17.63 -20.50 -76.19
C ASN A 121 -16.45 -21.44 -75.84
N ASN A 122 -15.90 -21.40 -74.61
CA ASN A 122 -14.76 -22.25 -74.24
C ASN A 122 -14.98 -22.97 -72.88
N PRO A 123 -15.37 -24.27 -72.90
CA PRO A 123 -15.76 -25.00 -71.68
C PRO A 123 -14.60 -25.22 -70.71
N GLU A 124 -13.35 -25.29 -71.19
CA GLU A 124 -12.16 -25.48 -70.35
C GLU A 124 -11.85 -24.21 -69.51
N ALA A 125 -12.13 -23.03 -70.08
CA ALA A 125 -11.96 -21.75 -69.40
C ALA A 125 -13.05 -21.51 -68.34
N GLN A 126 -14.29 -21.95 -68.59
CA GLN A 126 -15.37 -21.90 -67.59
C GLN A 126 -15.07 -22.77 -66.37
N LEU A 127 -14.48 -23.96 -66.56
CA LEU A 127 -14.08 -24.85 -65.47
C LEU A 127 -13.02 -24.21 -64.57
N LYS A 128 -11.95 -23.65 -65.16
CA LYS A 128 -10.88 -22.97 -64.40
C LYS A 128 -11.38 -21.71 -63.67
N LEU A 129 -12.30 -20.95 -64.25
CA LEU A 129 -12.88 -19.76 -63.60
C LEU A 129 -13.79 -20.13 -62.42
N LYS A 130 -14.53 -21.24 -62.52
CA LYS A 130 -15.30 -21.78 -61.39
C LYS A 130 -14.41 -22.25 -60.24
N GLU A 131 -13.34 -22.99 -60.54
CA GLU A 131 -12.34 -23.37 -59.52
C GLU A 131 -11.69 -22.14 -58.87
N LEU A 132 -11.42 -21.08 -59.64
CA LEU A 132 -10.88 -19.84 -59.10
C LEU A 132 -11.88 -19.18 -58.13
N LYS A 133 -13.16 -19.12 -58.50
CA LYS A 133 -14.23 -18.56 -57.66
C LYS A 133 -14.42 -19.32 -56.35
N GLU A 134 -14.36 -20.66 -56.37
CA GLU A 134 -14.45 -21.47 -55.16
C GLU A 134 -13.23 -21.28 -54.25
N ASN A 135 -12.04 -21.15 -54.82
CA ASN A 135 -10.81 -20.88 -54.06
C ASN A 135 -10.74 -19.46 -53.47
N LEU A 136 -11.43 -18.48 -54.07
CA LEU A 136 -11.57 -17.13 -53.51
C LEU A 136 -12.63 -17.03 -52.40
N ASN A 137 -13.34 -18.11 -52.04
CA ASN A 137 -14.39 -18.05 -51.02
C ASN A 137 -13.79 -17.96 -49.60
N ALA A 138 -13.27 -16.79 -49.25
CA ALA A 138 -12.75 -16.44 -47.92
C ALA A 138 -13.84 -15.87 -46.99
N GLU A 139 -15.12 -15.89 -47.40
CA GLU A 139 -16.22 -15.22 -46.68
C GLU A 139 -16.37 -15.74 -45.24
N THR A 140 -16.23 -17.06 -45.04
CA THR A 140 -16.31 -17.69 -43.73
C THR A 140 -15.12 -17.32 -42.82
N LEU A 141 -13.92 -17.21 -43.38
CA LEU A 141 -12.72 -16.79 -42.64
C LEU A 141 -12.80 -15.32 -42.23
N ILE A 142 -13.27 -14.46 -43.14
CA ILE A 142 -13.48 -13.03 -42.89
C ILE A 142 -14.53 -12.83 -41.79
N SER A 143 -15.68 -13.53 -41.87
CA SER A 143 -16.74 -13.38 -40.86
C SER A 143 -16.32 -13.89 -39.47
N ASN A 144 -15.58 -15.01 -39.42
CA ASN A 144 -15.02 -15.53 -38.18
C ASN A 144 -14.01 -14.55 -37.56
N THR A 145 -13.17 -13.91 -38.40
CA THR A 145 -12.19 -12.92 -37.94
C THR A 145 -12.87 -11.67 -37.40
N LEU A 146 -13.89 -11.14 -38.09
CA LEU A 146 -14.70 -10.01 -37.61
C LEU A 146 -15.42 -10.32 -36.30
N THR A 147 -15.93 -11.54 -36.15
CA THR A 147 -16.57 -12.00 -34.90
C THR A 147 -15.57 -12.03 -33.75
N ASN A 148 -14.34 -12.49 -34.00
CA ASN A 148 -13.29 -12.51 -32.98
C ASN A 148 -12.85 -11.08 -32.60
N ILE A 149 -12.68 -10.19 -33.57
CA ILE A 149 -12.38 -8.77 -33.31
C ILE A 149 -13.48 -8.13 -32.45
N SER A 150 -14.74 -8.40 -32.78
CA SER A 150 -15.89 -7.91 -32.00
C SER A 150 -15.87 -8.41 -30.56
N LYS A 151 -15.48 -9.68 -30.34
CA LYS A 151 -15.31 -10.23 -28.98
C LYS A 151 -14.21 -9.51 -28.22
N VAL A 152 -13.02 -9.33 -28.82
CA VAL A 152 -11.90 -8.65 -28.17
C VAL A 152 -12.27 -7.20 -27.81
N LYS A 153 -12.99 -6.50 -28.68
CA LYS A 153 -13.49 -5.15 -28.40
C LYS A 153 -14.48 -5.12 -27.22
N ASN A 154 -15.37 -6.11 -27.13
CA ASN A 154 -16.28 -6.23 -26.00
C ASN A 154 -15.55 -6.56 -24.70
N ASP A 155 -14.52 -7.41 -24.76
CA ASP A 155 -13.68 -7.74 -23.61
C ASP A 155 -12.88 -6.52 -23.13
N ALA A 156 -12.33 -5.71 -24.04
CA ALA A 156 -11.69 -4.43 -23.75
C ALA A 156 -12.63 -3.45 -23.03
N TYR A 157 -13.89 -3.36 -23.48
CA TYR A 157 -14.92 -2.58 -22.80
C TYR A 157 -15.23 -3.12 -21.40
N ASN A 158 -15.33 -4.45 -21.24
CA ASN A 158 -15.56 -5.07 -19.93
C ASN A 158 -14.40 -4.84 -18.96
N ILE A 159 -13.15 -4.81 -19.43
CA ILE A 159 -11.98 -4.46 -18.62
C ILE A 159 -12.12 -3.02 -18.10
N THR A 160 -12.49 -2.09 -18.98
CA THR A 160 -12.72 -0.68 -18.62
C THR A 160 -13.75 -0.55 -17.50
N ILE A 161 -14.90 -1.24 -17.61
CA ILE A 161 -15.93 -1.24 -16.57
C ILE A 161 -15.45 -1.92 -15.29
N SER A 162 -14.69 -3.01 -15.39
CA SER A 162 -14.20 -3.74 -14.22
C SER A 162 -13.22 -2.92 -13.38
N LEU A 163 -12.37 -2.11 -14.03
CA LEU A 163 -11.41 -1.25 -13.34
C LEU A 163 -12.08 -0.09 -12.57
N GLN A 164 -13.31 0.31 -12.94
CA GLN A 164 -14.05 1.36 -12.23
C GLN A 164 -14.35 1.02 -10.76
N VAL A 165 -14.33 -0.26 -10.36
CA VAL A 165 -14.49 -0.66 -8.95
C VAL A 165 -13.38 -0.09 -8.06
N GLN A 166 -12.25 0.30 -8.64
CA GLN A 166 -11.10 0.84 -7.93
C GLN A 166 -11.33 2.24 -7.35
N ASP A 167 -12.22 3.05 -7.93
CA ASP A 167 -12.61 4.34 -7.35
C ASP A 167 -13.31 4.13 -6.00
N ILE A 168 -14.14 3.07 -5.92
CA ILE A 168 -14.82 2.68 -4.67
C ILE A 168 -13.80 2.18 -3.65
N THR A 169 -12.81 1.37 -4.07
CA THR A 169 -11.80 0.87 -3.14
C THR A 169 -10.91 2.00 -2.60
N SER A 170 -10.54 2.95 -3.45
CA SER A 170 -9.77 4.14 -3.06
C SER A 170 -10.53 5.00 -2.04
N GLN A 171 -11.84 5.20 -2.24
CA GLN A 171 -12.69 5.91 -1.27
C GLN A 171 -12.80 5.17 0.07
N GLN A 172 -13.00 3.85 0.05
CA GLN A 172 -13.07 3.04 1.28
C GLN A 172 -11.75 3.12 2.06
N LEU A 173 -10.64 3.08 1.34
CA LEU A 173 -9.30 3.09 1.90
C LEU A 173 -8.93 4.50 2.43
N ALA A 174 -9.40 5.57 1.80
CA ALA A 174 -9.35 6.93 2.35
C ALA A 174 -10.16 7.06 3.65
N ALA A 175 -11.36 6.48 3.72
CA ALA A 175 -12.16 6.45 4.95
C ALA A 175 -11.46 5.68 6.08
N VAL A 176 -10.82 4.55 5.75
CA VAL A 176 -10.00 3.78 6.70
C VAL A 176 -8.81 4.62 7.20
N ASN A 177 -8.12 5.35 6.33
CA ASN A 177 -7.03 6.24 6.74
C ASN A 177 -7.48 7.31 7.74
N HIS A 178 -8.66 7.89 7.55
CA HIS A 178 -9.23 8.86 8.49
C HIS A 178 -9.61 8.21 9.84
N LEU A 179 -10.11 6.96 9.83
CA LEU A 179 -10.37 6.22 11.07
C LEU A 179 -9.07 5.90 11.82
N ILE A 180 -8.04 5.51 11.09
CA ILE A 180 -6.71 5.22 11.62
C ILE A 180 -6.11 6.46 12.31
N GLU A 181 -6.24 7.63 11.67
CA GLU A 181 -5.82 8.93 12.24
C GLU A 181 -6.58 9.27 13.53
N SER A 182 -7.90 9.09 13.53
CA SER A 182 -8.70 9.31 14.75
C SER A 182 -8.30 8.35 15.89
N VAL A 183 -7.95 7.10 15.58
CA VAL A 183 -7.44 6.15 16.58
C VAL A 183 -6.08 6.60 17.10
N GLN A 184 -5.17 7.00 16.21
CA GLN A 184 -3.84 7.49 16.57
C GLN A 184 -3.93 8.72 17.48
N ASP A 185 -4.77 9.70 17.16
CA ASP A 185 -4.96 10.90 17.99
C ASP A 185 -5.46 10.55 19.39
N LYS A 186 -6.38 9.59 19.48
CA LYS A 186 -6.93 9.14 20.76
C LYS A 186 -5.92 8.37 21.60
N LEU A 187 -5.10 7.53 20.97
CA LEU A 187 -3.99 6.83 21.63
C LEU A 187 -2.90 7.80 22.08
N SER A 188 -2.55 8.78 21.24
CA SER A 188 -1.57 9.83 21.55
C SER A 188 -2.02 10.68 22.74
N SER A 189 -3.31 11.06 22.77
CA SER A 189 -3.91 11.77 23.90
C SER A 189 -3.87 10.91 25.18
N LEU A 190 -4.13 9.60 25.08
CA LEU A 190 -4.04 8.68 26.22
C LEU A 190 -2.62 8.64 26.81
N ILE A 191 -1.60 8.52 25.96
CA ILE A 191 -0.20 8.55 26.38
C ILE A 191 0.14 9.89 27.01
N SER A 192 -0.23 11.00 26.38
CA SER A 192 0.05 12.35 26.90
C SER A 192 -0.53 12.55 28.30
N ASN A 193 -1.78 12.12 28.52
CA ASN A 193 -2.45 12.23 29.82
C ASN A 193 -1.81 11.32 30.89
N LEU A 194 -1.35 10.12 30.51
CA LEU A 194 -0.65 9.22 31.43
C LEU A 194 0.75 9.74 31.78
N SER A 195 1.46 10.28 30.79
CA SER A 195 2.81 10.85 30.94
C SER A 195 2.81 12.14 31.77
N GLU A 196 1.82 13.01 31.58
CA GLU A 196 1.63 14.19 32.46
C GLU A 196 1.31 13.80 33.90
N SER A 197 0.70 12.62 34.12
CA SER A 197 0.44 12.10 35.46
C SER A 197 1.68 11.52 36.14
N GLU A 198 2.72 11.13 35.38
CA GLU A 198 3.96 10.56 35.90
C GLU A 198 5.12 11.58 35.99
N ILE A 199 5.02 12.74 35.32
CA ILE A 199 6.11 13.73 35.25
C ILE A 199 5.75 15.01 36.01
N LYS A 200 5.74 14.91 37.36
CA LYS A 200 6.04 16.08 38.21
C LYS A 200 7.06 15.83 39.29
N GLU A 201 7.58 14.61 39.39
CA GLU A 201 8.61 14.27 40.34
C GLU A 201 9.58 13.31 39.64
N LEU A 202 10.86 13.71 39.53
CA LEU A 202 11.99 12.93 38.99
C LEU A 202 12.13 12.95 37.46
N THR A 203 12.82 13.97 36.91
CA THR A 203 13.85 13.83 35.85
C THR A 203 14.35 15.21 35.38
N LYS A 204 15.25 15.81 36.16
CA LYS A 204 16.40 16.53 35.58
C LYS A 204 17.51 15.49 35.45
N GLY A 205 17.78 15.00 34.25
CA GLY A 205 18.85 14.04 34.03
C GLY A 205 18.93 13.56 32.59
N ASP A 206 19.88 14.16 31.86
CA ASP A 206 20.59 13.68 30.66
C ASP A 206 19.83 13.02 29.50
N SER A 207 19.60 13.86 28.49
CA SER A 207 19.54 13.48 27.08
C SER A 207 20.95 13.19 26.55
N ASN A 208 21.23 11.95 26.11
CA ASN A 208 22.24 11.69 25.08
C ASN A 208 22.08 10.31 24.40
N GLY A 209 21.81 10.37 23.09
CA GLY A 209 22.39 9.50 22.05
C GLY A 209 21.83 8.09 21.86
N PHE A 210 21.27 7.83 20.67
CA PHE A 210 21.81 6.86 19.70
C PHE A 210 21.21 7.12 18.32
N GLU A 211 22.02 7.70 17.42
CA GLU A 211 21.77 7.82 15.98
C GLU A 211 21.85 6.43 15.33
N ASN A 212 20.79 6.03 14.65
CA ASN A 212 20.74 4.83 13.81
C ASN A 212 20.59 5.31 12.35
N VAL A 213 21.69 5.79 11.76
CA VAL A 213 21.74 6.34 10.40
C VAL A 213 22.25 5.25 9.46
N ALA A 214 21.34 4.45 8.90
CA ALA A 214 21.60 3.60 7.72
C ALA A 214 20.34 3.04 7.04
N PHE A 215 19.14 3.23 7.62
CA PHE A 215 17.90 2.75 7.04
C PHE A 215 16.93 3.91 6.93
N ASP A 216 16.63 4.34 5.70
CA ASP A 216 15.60 5.33 5.42
C ASP A 216 14.28 4.60 5.09
N PRO A 217 13.33 4.51 6.04
CA PRO A 217 12.02 3.93 5.79
C PRO A 217 11.12 4.82 4.93
N GLU A 218 11.53 6.05 4.62
CA GLU A 218 10.83 7.01 3.73
C GLU A 218 11.35 6.96 2.28
N ALA A 219 12.14 5.95 1.93
CA ALA A 219 12.63 5.75 0.57
C ALA A 219 11.47 5.40 -0.37
N SER A 220 10.96 6.40 -1.10
CA SER A 220 9.98 6.23 -2.18
C SER A 220 10.68 6.08 -3.54
N TYR A 221 10.14 5.20 -4.39
CA TYR A 221 10.61 5.07 -5.78
C TYR A 221 10.11 6.26 -6.60
N ASN A 222 11.01 7.16 -6.97
CA ASN A 222 10.71 8.29 -7.83
C ASN A 222 11.53 8.17 -9.13
N LYS A 223 10.83 8.10 -10.27
CA LYS A 223 11.41 7.96 -11.63
C LYS A 223 11.69 9.34 -12.26
N GLU A 224 12.16 10.29 -11.46
CA GLU A 224 12.63 11.58 -11.97
C GLU A 224 14.10 11.46 -12.39
N THR A 225 14.36 11.51 -13.69
CA THR A 225 15.70 11.53 -14.30
C THR A 225 16.60 12.62 -13.71
N SER A 226 16.00 13.70 -13.21
CA SER A 226 16.66 14.83 -12.54
C SER A 226 17.56 14.44 -11.37
N ARG A 227 17.17 13.43 -10.56
CA ARG A 227 18.02 12.96 -9.44
C ARG A 227 19.18 12.10 -9.93
N GLN A 228 18.99 11.39 -11.04
CA GLN A 228 20.02 10.58 -11.70
C GLN A 228 21.05 11.48 -12.40
N ASP A 229 20.58 12.53 -13.10
CA ASP A 229 21.44 13.56 -13.70
C ASP A 229 22.25 14.30 -12.64
N MET A 230 21.67 14.60 -11.48
CA MET A 230 22.37 15.27 -10.38
C MET A 230 23.41 14.35 -9.71
N ALA A 231 23.12 13.05 -9.58
CA ALA A 231 24.09 12.05 -9.13
C ALA A 231 25.24 11.87 -10.13
N ASP A 232 24.93 11.77 -11.42
CA ASP A 232 25.92 11.66 -12.49
C ASP A 232 26.77 12.93 -12.61
N THR A 233 26.21 14.11 -12.34
CA THR A 233 26.95 15.38 -12.29
C THR A 233 27.90 15.43 -11.10
N LEU A 234 27.44 15.03 -9.90
CA LEU A 234 28.29 14.97 -8.70
C LEU A 234 29.40 13.91 -8.80
N VAL A 235 29.12 12.79 -9.47
CA VAL A 235 30.09 11.74 -9.74
C VAL A 235 31.12 12.23 -10.78
N ASN A 236 30.69 12.92 -11.84
CA ASN A 236 31.60 13.50 -12.82
C ASN A 236 32.44 14.67 -12.27
N GLU A 237 31.91 15.47 -11.35
CA GLU A 237 32.68 16.54 -10.67
C GLU A 237 33.78 15.99 -9.74
N ASN A 238 33.59 14.80 -9.17
CA ASN A 238 34.55 14.18 -8.24
C ASN A 238 35.61 13.27 -8.91
N TYR A 239 35.58 13.06 -10.22
CA TYR A 239 36.59 12.25 -10.94
C TYR A 239 37.81 13.03 -11.46
N ASN A 240 38.13 14.18 -10.88
CA ASN A 240 39.35 14.93 -11.21
C ASN A 240 40.53 14.70 -10.25
N THR A 241 40.48 13.70 -9.37
CA THR A 241 41.70 13.26 -8.66
C THR A 241 42.55 12.45 -9.64
N SER A 242 43.48 13.15 -10.31
CA SER A 242 44.42 12.51 -11.23
C SER A 242 45.24 11.45 -10.49
N GLN A 243 45.56 10.33 -11.17
CA GLN A 243 46.41 9.26 -10.63
C GLN A 243 47.75 9.76 -10.06
N GLU A 244 48.23 10.93 -10.51
CA GLU A 244 49.42 11.60 -9.96
C GLU A 244 49.26 12.05 -8.49
N GLU A 245 48.06 12.40 -8.03
CA GLU A 245 47.83 12.78 -6.61
C GLU A 245 47.74 11.54 -5.70
N ILE A 246 47.22 10.43 -6.23
CA ILE A 246 47.19 9.15 -5.51
C ILE A 246 48.61 8.61 -5.35
N ASP A 247 49.44 8.67 -6.39
CA ASP A 247 50.84 8.22 -6.31
C ASP A 247 51.70 9.08 -5.36
N LYS A 248 51.34 10.34 -5.14
CA LYS A 248 51.99 11.23 -4.16
C LYS A 248 51.66 10.92 -2.70
N LEU A 249 50.55 10.23 -2.43
CA LEU A 249 50.15 9.82 -1.08
C LEU A 249 50.81 8.50 -0.64
N PHE A 250 51.38 7.76 -1.60
CA PHE A 250 52.03 6.46 -1.36
C PHE A 250 53.53 6.44 -1.67
N SER A 251 54.18 7.61 -1.84
CA SER A 251 55.64 7.76 -1.95
C SER A 251 56.29 8.36 -0.71
#